data_AF-A0A920B2A9-F1
#
_entry.id   AF-A0A920B2A9-F1
#
_cell.length_a   1.000
_cell.length_b   1.000
_cell.length_c   1.000
_cell.angle_alpha   90.00
_cell.angle_beta   90.00
_cell.angle_gamma   90.00
#
_symmetry.space_group_name_H-M   'P 1'
#
loop_
_entity.id
_entity.type
_entity.pdbx_description
1 polymer ?
#
loop_
_entity_poly.entity_id
_entity_poly.type
_entity_poly.pdbx_seq_one_letter_code
_entity_poly.pdbx_strand_id
1 'polypeptide(L)' 'MNRTFRGVAYVSVWVVIWGTVASLMDWMLLTGEVYETASSGQAVTFIAYGAATVVLATRFSGRFLADADSEAADQE' A
#
# COMPACT_ATOMS: atom_id res chain seq x y z
N MET A 1 11.83 -11.64 16.00
CA MET A 1 10.46 -11.61 15.42
C MET A 1 10.46 -12.44 14.14
N ASN A 2 9.56 -13.42 13.96
CA ASN A 2 9.59 -14.30 12.77
C ASN A 2 9.55 -13.51 11.45
N ARG A 3 10.37 -13.93 10.47
CA ARG A 3 10.44 -13.32 9.12
C ARG A 3 9.07 -13.15 8.47
N THR A 4 8.22 -14.17 8.60
CA THR A 4 6.84 -14.16 8.10
C THR A 4 6.01 -13.05 8.74
N PHE A 5 6.15 -12.83 10.05
CA PHE A 5 5.39 -11.79 10.75
C PHE A 5 5.84 -10.38 10.35
N ARG A 6 7.15 -10.16 10.13
CA ARG A 6 7.69 -8.92 9.56
C ARG A 6 7.12 -8.64 8.16
N GLY A 7 7.09 -9.67 7.30
CA GLY A 7 6.50 -9.56 5.96
C GLY A 7 5.02 -9.22 6.00
N VAL A 8 4.24 -9.88 6.86
CA VAL A 8 2.82 -9.59 7.06
C VAL A 8 2.63 -8.16 7.55
N ALA A 9 3.35 -7.73 8.58
CA ALA A 9 3.26 -6.37 9.10
C ALA A 9 3.60 -5.31 8.03
N TYR A 10 4.65 -5.56 7.23
CA TYR A 10 5.03 -4.69 6.14
C TYR A 10 3.91 -4.53 5.11
N VAL A 11 3.35 -5.64 4.63
CA VAL A 11 2.24 -5.62 3.66
C VAL A 11 1.01 -4.95 4.27
N SER A 12 0.68 -5.23 5.54
CA SER A 12 -0.45 -4.62 6.23
C SER A 12 -0.35 -3.09 6.29
N VAL A 13 0.83 -2.54 6.57
CA VAL A 13 1.04 -1.07 6.57
C VAL A 13 0.74 -0.48 5.20
N TRP A 14 1.28 -1.11 4.13
CA TRP A 14 1.02 -0.65 2.77
C TRP A 14 -0.46 -0.75 2.37
N VAL A 15 -1.17 -1.80 2.80
CA VAL A 15 -2.61 -1.95 2.58
C VAL A 15 -3.40 -0.84 3.29
N VAL A 16 -3.04 -0.50 4.53
CA VAL A 16 -3.69 0.59 5.27
C VAL A 16 -3.45 1.94 4.59
N ILE A 17 -2.22 2.21 4.15
CA ILE A 17 -1.88 3.44 3.42
C ILE A 17 -2.69 3.51 2.12
N TRP A 18 -2.71 2.44 1.33
CA TRP A 18 -3.49 2.38 0.10
C TRP A 18 -4.98 2.62 0.37
N GLY A 19 -5.57 1.90 1.31
CA GLY A 19 -7.01 2.02 1.63
C GLY A 19 -7.38 3.43 2.09
N THR A 20 -6.53 4.07 2.89
CA THR A 20 -6.76 5.42 3.41
C THR A 20 -6.67 6.46 2.29
N VAL A 21 -5.61 6.40 1.47
CA VAL A 21 -5.42 7.34 0.35
C VAL A 21 -6.50 7.14 -0.72
N ALA A 22 -6.85 5.90 -1.04
CA ALA A 22 -7.89 5.60 -2.02
C ALA A 22 -9.26 6.07 -1.53
N SER A 23 -9.60 5.87 -0.25
CA SER A 23 -10.85 6.39 0.34
C SER A 23 -10.90 7.92 0.35
N LEU A 24 -9.78 8.60 0.63
CA LEU A 24 -9.70 10.06 0.59
C LEU A 24 -9.88 10.60 -0.84
N MET A 25 -9.25 9.96 -1.82
CA MET A 25 -9.37 10.34 -3.23
C MET A 25 -10.77 10.06 -3.79
N ASP A 26 -11.37 8.94 -3.40
CA ASP A 26 -12.76 8.61 -3.72
C ASP A 26 -13.71 9.70 -3.20
N TRP A 27 -13.54 10.10 -1.93
CA TRP A 27 -14.33 11.17 -1.34
C TRP A 27 -14.14 12.53 -2.04
N MET A 28 -12.90 12.88 -2.39
CA MET A 28 -12.59 14.13 -3.08
C MET A 28 -13.17 14.17 -4.51
N LEU A 29 -13.10 13.05 -5.25
CA LEU A 29 -13.62 12.94 -6.61
C LEU A 29 -15.15 12.93 -6.67
N LEU A 30 -15.80 12.29 -5.69
CA LEU A 30 -17.25 12.33 -5.52
C LEU A 30 -17.73 13.74 -5.15
N THR A 31 -17.02 14.42 -4.25
CA THR A 31 -17.35 15.79 -3.83
C THR A 31 -17.14 16.82 -4.95
N GLY A 32 -16.21 16.55 -5.86
CA GLY A 32 -15.92 17.41 -7.02
C GLY A 32 -16.82 17.21 -8.24
N GLU A 33 -17.86 16.37 -8.17
CA GLU A 33 -18.69 15.94 -9.32
C GLU A 33 -17.89 15.41 -10.52
N VAL A 34 -16.66 14.93 -10.31
CA VAL A 34 -15.79 14.46 -11.40
C VAL A 34 -16.29 13.12 -11.95
N TYR A 35 -16.92 12.29 -11.12
CA TYR A 35 -17.59 11.05 -11.52
C TYR A 35 -18.82 10.77 -10.62
N GLU A 36 -19.89 10.20 -11.19
CA GLU A 36 -21.05 9.72 -10.41
C GLU A 36 -20.69 8.49 -9.56
N THR A 37 -21.39 8.34 -8.42
CA THR A 37 -21.31 7.17 -7.55
C THR A 37 -21.49 5.87 -8.34
N ALA A 38 -20.59 4.89 -8.15
CA ALA A 38 -20.57 3.61 -8.89
C ALA A 38 -20.25 3.70 -10.40
N SER A 39 -19.61 4.80 -10.83
CA SER A 39 -19.09 4.94 -12.19
C SER A 39 -17.75 4.21 -12.39
N SER A 40 -17.46 3.85 -13.64
CA SER A 40 -16.17 3.29 -14.08
C SER A 40 -14.97 4.11 -13.61
N GLY A 41 -15.13 5.43 -13.46
CA GLY A 41 -14.10 6.33 -12.94
C GLY A 41 -13.64 5.96 -11.53
N GLN A 42 -14.56 5.64 -10.63
CA GLN A 42 -14.27 5.23 -9.25
C GLN A 42 -13.36 4.00 -9.20
N ALA A 43 -13.71 2.96 -9.99
CA ALA A 43 -12.92 1.74 -10.06
C ALA A 43 -11.51 1.97 -10.64
N VAL A 44 -11.40 2.81 -11.68
CA VAL A 44 -10.11 3.12 -12.30
C VAL A 44 -9.18 3.84 -11.33
N THR A 45 -9.66 4.83 -10.57
CA THR A 45 -8.82 5.51 -9.57
C THR A 45 -8.38 4.58 -8.46
N PHE A 46 -9.27 3.70 -7.98
CA PHE A 46 -8.95 2.75 -6.92
C PHE A 46 -7.85 1.76 -7.35
N ILE A 47 -7.97 1.23 -8.57
CA ILE A 47 -6.97 0.32 -9.18
C ILE A 47 -5.67 1.06 -9.46
N ALA A 48 -5.71 2.29 -9.98
CA ALA A 48 -4.52 3.08 -10.27
C ALA A 48 -3.71 3.38 -8.99
N TYR A 49 -4.39 3.83 -7.91
CA TYR A 49 -3.74 4.04 -6.62
C TYR A 49 -3.22 2.73 -6.02
N GLY A 50 -3.92 1.62 -6.22
CA GLY A 50 -3.46 0.30 -5.79
C GLY A 50 -2.19 -0.13 -6.49
N ALA A 51 -2.16 -0.03 -7.82
CA ALA A 51 -0.99 -0.35 -8.62
C ALA A 51 0.22 0.52 -8.24
N ALA A 52 0.03 1.82 -8.07
CA ALA A 52 1.09 2.73 -7.62
C ALA A 52 1.63 2.34 -6.24
N THR A 53 0.74 1.97 -5.31
CA THR A 53 1.14 1.53 -3.96
C THR A 53 1.90 0.20 -4.00
N VAL A 54 1.50 -0.74 -4.85
CA VAL A 54 2.23 -2.01 -5.05
C VAL A 54 3.63 -1.77 -5.62
N VAL A 55 3.78 -0.85 -6.58
CA VAL A 55 5.10 -0.48 -7.13
C VAL A 55 6.00 0.14 -6.06
N LEU A 56 5.47 1.02 -5.22
CA LEU A 56 6.23 1.59 -4.10
C LEU A 56 6.59 0.52 -3.06
N ALA A 57 5.63 -0.33 -2.69
CA ALA A 57 5.84 -1.39 -1.71
C ALA A 57 6.89 -2.41 -2.19
N THR A 58 6.87 -2.80 -3.46
CA THR A 58 7.87 -3.69 -4.06
C THR A 58 9.24 -3.01 -4.15
N ARG A 59 9.29 -1.73 -4.53
CA ARG A 59 10.56 -0.99 -4.59
C ARG A 59 11.20 -0.77 -3.21
N PHE A 60 10.41 -0.49 -2.18
CA PHE A 60 10.92 -0.29 -0.82
C PHE A 60 11.10 -1.59 -0.02
N SER A 61 10.61 -2.73 -0.54
CA SER A 61 10.67 -4.02 0.14
C SER A 61 12.11 -4.42 0.47
N GLY A 62 13.05 -4.23 -0.45
CA GLY A 62 14.46 -4.54 -0.24
C GLY A 62 15.08 -3.75 0.90
N ARG A 63 14.70 -2.47 1.11
CA ARG A 63 15.27 -1.65 2.18
C ARG A 63 14.75 -2.05 3.56
N PHE A 64 13.49 -2.42 3.67
CA PHE A 64 12.88 -2.80 4.95
C PHE A 64 13.08 -4.28 5.30
N LEU A 65 13.23 -5.15 4.29
CA LEU A 65 13.46 -6.58 4.48
C LEU A 65 14.96 -6.95 4.50
N ALA A 66 15.86 -6.18 3.88
CA ALA A 66 17.31 -6.44 3.98
C ALA A 66 17.91 -5.98 5.31
N ASP A 67 17.43 -4.86 5.88
CA ASP A 67 17.82 -4.42 7.24
C ASP A 67 17.46 -5.49 8.29
N ALA A 68 16.40 -6.27 8.01
CA ALA A 68 15.97 -7.39 8.83
C ALA A 68 16.86 -8.64 8.72
N ASP A 69 17.59 -8.84 7.62
CA ASP A 69 18.55 -9.94 7.48
C ASP A 69 19.85 -9.63 8.25
N SER A 70 20.27 -8.36 8.35
CA SER A 70 21.44 -7.94 9.14
C SER A 70 21.22 -8.07 10.65
N GLU A 71 20.06 -7.65 11.19
CA GLU A 71 19.73 -7.84 12.62
C GLU A 71 19.58 -9.32 13.04
N ALA A 72 19.19 -10.20 12.11
CA ALA A 72 19.07 -11.63 12.38
C ALA A 72 20.43 -12.35 12.36
N ALA A 73 21.34 -11.93 11.47
CA ALA A 73 22.69 -12.48 11.39
C ALA A 73 23.59 -12.08 12.57
N ASP A 74 23.37 -10.91 13.18
CA ASP A 74 24.08 -10.48 14.41
C ASP A 74 23.56 -11.17 15.69
N GLN A 75 22.47 -11.95 15.61
CA GLN A 75 21.89 -12.70 16.74
C GLN A 75 22.19 -14.21 16.74
N GLU A 76 22.93 -14.73 15.74
CA GLU A 76 23.46 -16.10 15.68
C GLU A 76 24.94 -16.16 16.08
#